data_AF-A0A536RFR1-F1
#
_entry.id   AF-A0A536RFR1-F1
#
_cell.length_a   1.000
_cell.length_b   1.000
_cell.length_c   1.000
_cell.angle_alpha   90.00
_cell.angle_beta   90.00
_cell.angle_gamma   90.00
#
_symmetry.space_group_name_H-M   'P 1'
#
loop_
_entity.id
_entity.type
_entity.pdbx_description
1 polymer ?
#
loop_
_entity_poly.entity_id
_entity_poly.type
_entity_poly.pdbx_seq_one_letter_code
_entity_poly.pdbx_strand_id
1 'polypeptide(L)'
;MSARKIVVYDTTLRDGAQGPAVSFSAADKDRVARMLDGLGFDYVEGGFPGSNPKDEELFAGLAAAPLKHAKLAAFGATRRAGGRCEDDANLNALVESGAPVWTLVGKSDAWQVANVLQTTTNENLAMVEESVAHGVGRGREVIFDAEHFFDGYARDAEYAVEVCLSAARAGASWVVVCDTNGGSQPSAIRQGVEAMRRSLEEIGSEA
;
A
#
# COMPACT_ATOMS: atom_id res chain seq x y z
N MET A 1 -7.22 15.54 -26.85
CA MET A 1 -6.59 14.60 -25.91
C MET A 1 -6.97 15.05 -24.51
N SER A 2 -7.61 14.19 -23.72
CA SER A 2 -7.78 14.48 -22.29
C SER A 2 -6.40 14.54 -21.63
N ALA A 3 -6.15 15.53 -20.78
CA ALA A 3 -4.89 15.62 -20.05
C ALA A 3 -4.71 14.37 -19.18
N ARG A 4 -3.50 13.79 -19.16
CA ARG A 4 -3.19 12.63 -18.32
C ARG A 4 -3.36 13.03 -16.86
N LYS A 5 -4.27 12.38 -16.14
CA LYS A 5 -4.43 12.59 -14.69
C LYS A 5 -3.22 12.00 -13.97
N ILE A 6 -2.55 12.82 -13.16
CA ILE A 6 -1.52 12.40 -12.22
C ILE A 6 -2.15 12.47 -10.84
N VAL A 7 -1.99 11.40 -10.08
CA VAL A 7 -2.47 11.28 -8.70
C VAL A 7 -1.25 11.34 -7.78
N VAL A 8 -1.31 12.16 -6.74
CA VAL A 8 -0.21 12.36 -5.80
C VAL A 8 -0.55 11.75 -4.45
N TYR A 9 0.25 10.79 -4.02
CA TYR A 9 0.12 10.08 -2.76
C TYR A 9 1.29 10.46 -1.85
N ASP A 10 1.01 11.14 -0.72
CA ASP A 10 2.04 11.58 0.22
C ASP A 10 2.22 10.61 1.39
N THR A 11 3.47 10.24 1.67
CA THR A 11 3.87 9.35 2.77
C THR A 11 4.65 10.03 3.87
N THR A 12 4.64 11.37 3.95
CA THR A 12 5.44 12.15 4.93
C THR A 12 5.15 11.71 6.36
N LEU A 13 3.89 11.43 6.69
CA LEU A 13 3.45 11.06 8.04
C LEU A 13 3.67 9.59 8.41
N ARG A 14 4.05 8.75 7.45
CA ARG A 14 4.38 7.33 7.66
C ARG A 14 5.84 7.07 7.31
N ASP A 15 6.17 6.97 6.02
CA ASP A 15 7.52 6.64 5.54
C ASP A 15 8.52 7.75 5.90
N GLY A 16 8.13 9.01 5.69
CA GLY A 16 8.94 10.17 6.09
C GLY A 16 9.17 10.28 7.60
N ALA A 17 8.31 9.65 8.41
CA ALA A 17 8.42 9.62 9.86
C ALA A 17 9.31 8.49 10.40
N GLN A 18 9.76 7.55 9.55
CA GLN A 18 10.64 6.45 9.96
C GLN A 18 12.12 6.86 10.09
N GLY A 19 12.47 8.06 9.61
CA GLY A 19 13.82 8.60 9.73
C GLY A 19 14.26 8.77 11.20
N PRO A 20 15.51 8.47 11.55
CA PRO A 20 16.01 8.71 12.90
C PRO A 20 15.89 10.20 13.24
N ALA A 21 15.46 10.49 14.47
CA ALA A 21 15.17 11.82 14.99
C ALA A 21 13.94 12.55 14.41
N VAL A 22 13.13 11.90 13.57
CA VAL A 22 11.80 12.40 13.21
C VAL A 22 10.78 11.88 14.22
N SER A 23 10.05 12.77 14.88
CA SER A 23 8.97 12.41 15.79
C SER A 23 7.90 13.47 15.75
N PHE A 24 6.72 13.09 15.27
CA PHE A 24 5.54 13.95 15.28
C PHE A 24 4.73 13.68 16.55
N SER A 25 4.13 14.73 17.12
CA SER A 25 2.94 14.55 17.96
C SER A 25 1.71 14.33 17.07
N ALA A 26 0.60 13.83 17.63
CA ALA A 26 -0.65 13.70 16.88
C ALA A 26 -1.12 15.06 16.32
N ALA A 27 -0.92 16.15 17.07
CA ALA A 27 -1.23 17.50 16.63
C ALA A 27 -0.34 17.97 15.45
N ASP A 28 0.94 17.61 15.44
CA ASP A 28 1.81 17.91 14.30
C ASP A 28 1.37 17.13 13.06
N LYS A 29 0.99 15.86 13.23
CA LYS A 29 0.46 15.04 12.14
C LYS A 29 -0.81 15.65 11.53
N ASP A 30 -1.77 16.08 12.37
CA ASP A 30 -3.01 16.72 11.89
C ASP A 30 -2.71 18.01 11.11
N ARG A 31 -1.79 18.86 11.61
CA ARG A 31 -1.38 20.09 10.91
C ARG A 31 -0.78 19.80 9.54
N VAL A 32 0.12 18.82 9.46
CA VAL A 32 0.76 18.43 8.19
C VAL A 32 -0.27 17.81 7.24
N ALA A 33 -1.16 16.93 7.71
CA ALA A 33 -2.21 16.33 6.89
C ALA A 33 -3.13 17.40 6.29
N ARG A 34 -3.55 18.40 7.08
CA ARG A 34 -4.36 19.54 6.60
C ARG A 34 -3.59 20.46 5.65
N MET A 35 -2.28 20.62 5.84
CA MET A 35 -1.44 21.36 4.91
C MET A 35 -1.38 20.66 3.55
N LEU A 36 -1.14 19.35 3.53
CA LEU A 36 -1.11 18.53 2.31
C LEU A 36 -2.46 18.54 1.59
N ASP A 37 -3.56 18.44 2.34
CA ASP A 37 -4.93 18.61 1.84
C ASP A 37 -5.12 19.97 1.14
N GLY A 38 -4.67 21.06 1.76
CA GLY A 38 -4.73 22.41 1.20
C GLY A 38 -3.85 22.63 -0.02
N LEU A 39 -2.78 21.83 -0.19
CA LEU A 39 -1.90 21.85 -1.37
C LEU A 39 -2.44 21.02 -2.54
N GLY A 40 -3.52 20.26 -2.34
CA GLY A 40 -4.16 19.48 -3.40
C GLY A 40 -3.56 18.09 -3.62
N PHE A 41 -2.98 17.48 -2.58
CA PHE A 41 -2.61 16.06 -2.62
C PHE A 41 -3.86 15.18 -2.64
N ASP A 42 -3.85 14.12 -3.46
CA ASP A 42 -5.02 13.23 -3.58
C ASP A 42 -5.12 12.25 -2.39
N TYR A 43 -3.98 11.83 -1.84
CA TYR A 43 -3.91 10.93 -0.69
C TYR A 43 -2.87 11.40 0.33
N VAL A 44 -3.19 11.20 1.60
CA VAL A 44 -2.26 11.37 2.72
C VAL A 44 -2.22 10.08 3.52
N GLU A 45 -1.05 9.44 3.60
CA GLU A 45 -0.85 8.25 4.42
C GLU A 45 -0.61 8.63 5.89
N GLY A 46 -1.61 8.41 6.73
CA GLY A 46 -1.63 8.91 8.12
C GLY A 46 -0.70 8.18 9.08
N GLY A 47 -0.29 6.96 8.75
CA GLY A 47 0.53 6.12 9.62
C GLY A 47 0.17 4.64 9.56
N PHE A 48 0.60 3.90 10.57
CA PHE A 48 0.39 2.45 10.71
C PHE A 48 -0.40 2.16 12.01
N PRO A 49 -1.74 2.07 11.93
CA PRO A 49 -2.59 1.70 13.06
C PRO A 49 -2.13 0.42 13.76
N GLY A 50 -2.24 0.36 15.09
CA GLY A 50 -1.79 -0.78 15.90
C GLY A 50 -0.28 -0.84 16.16
N SER A 51 0.52 -0.01 15.48
CA SER A 51 1.97 0.11 15.72
C SER A 51 2.34 1.36 16.54
N ASN A 52 1.60 2.46 16.37
CA ASN A 52 1.90 3.73 17.03
C ASN A 52 0.62 4.40 17.54
N PRO A 53 0.46 4.59 18.88
CA PRO A 53 -0.73 5.20 19.47
C PRO A 53 -1.04 6.61 18.92
N LYS A 54 -0.02 7.37 18.51
CA LYS A 54 -0.20 8.70 17.93
C LYS A 54 -0.90 8.68 16.58
N ASP A 55 -0.80 7.57 15.86
CA ASP A 55 -1.46 7.38 14.56
C ASP A 55 -2.95 7.16 14.80
N GLU A 56 -3.32 6.38 15.81
CA GLU A 56 -4.71 6.17 16.23
C GLU A 56 -5.38 7.48 16.64
N GLU A 57 -4.67 8.34 17.40
CA GLU A 57 -5.15 9.69 17.72
C GLU A 57 -5.40 10.55 16.46
N LEU A 58 -4.52 10.46 15.46
CA LEU A 58 -4.71 11.14 14.17
C LEU A 58 -5.94 10.61 13.42
N PHE A 59 -6.07 9.29 13.30
CA PHE A 59 -7.21 8.66 12.61
C PHE A 59 -8.53 9.02 13.28
N ALA A 60 -8.60 8.97 14.61
CA ALA A 60 -9.78 9.39 15.36
C ALA A 60 -10.10 10.88 15.15
N GLY A 61 -9.07 11.75 15.19
CA GLY A 61 -9.22 13.18 14.95
C GLY A 61 -9.73 13.51 13.54
N LEU A 62 -9.18 12.84 12.51
CA LEU A 62 -9.59 13.04 11.12
C LEU A 62 -10.90 12.32 10.77
N ALA A 63 -11.34 11.33 11.53
CA ALA A 63 -12.71 10.81 11.43
C ALA A 63 -13.73 11.85 11.92
N ALA A 64 -13.42 12.58 13.00
CA ALA A 64 -14.27 13.64 13.55
C ALA A 64 -14.26 14.92 12.70
N ALA A 65 -13.12 15.26 12.11
CA ALA A 65 -12.95 16.43 11.26
C ALA A 65 -12.17 16.07 9.96
N PRO A 66 -12.86 15.45 8.97
CA PRO A 66 -12.25 14.97 7.75
C PRO A 66 -11.51 16.03 6.94
N LEU A 67 -10.52 15.56 6.18
CA LEU A 67 -9.87 16.34 5.12
C LEU A 67 -10.89 16.66 4.02
N LYS A 68 -10.69 17.78 3.31
CA LYS A 68 -11.66 18.27 2.33
C LYS A 68 -11.47 17.67 0.94
N HIS A 69 -10.22 17.39 0.58
CA HIS A 69 -9.81 16.93 -0.74
C HIS A 69 -9.10 15.58 -0.68
N ALA A 70 -8.03 15.49 0.11
CA ALA A 70 -7.21 14.30 0.21
C ALA A 70 -7.97 13.17 0.91
N LYS A 71 -7.79 11.94 0.42
CA LYS A 71 -8.22 10.74 1.13
C LYS A 71 -7.16 10.33 2.15
N LEU A 72 -7.60 10.08 3.37
CA LEU A 72 -6.73 9.54 4.41
C LEU A 72 -6.52 8.05 4.19
N ALA A 73 -5.26 7.63 4.06
CA ALA A 73 -4.87 6.23 3.92
C ALA A 73 -4.23 5.71 5.21
N ALA A 74 -4.59 4.48 5.59
CA ALA A 74 -3.94 3.74 6.66
C ALA A 74 -3.04 2.65 6.09
N PHE A 75 -1.77 2.65 6.49
CA PHE A 75 -0.81 1.64 6.08
C PHE A 75 -0.93 0.39 6.96
N GLY A 76 -0.82 -0.78 6.34
CA GLY A 76 -0.77 -2.05 7.03
C GLY A 76 -0.17 -3.14 6.15
N ALA A 77 -0.07 -4.35 6.69
CA ALA A 77 0.46 -5.51 5.97
C ALA A 77 -0.65 -6.49 5.59
N THR A 78 -0.39 -7.35 4.60
CA THR A 78 -1.21 -8.52 4.34
C THR A 78 -1.28 -9.45 5.56
N ARG A 79 -2.30 -10.31 5.61
CA ARG A 79 -2.46 -11.30 6.68
C ARG A 79 -1.20 -12.15 6.84
N ARG A 80 -0.93 -12.60 8.06
CA ARG A 80 0.18 -13.53 8.30
C ARG A 80 -0.01 -14.87 7.57
N ALA A 81 1.11 -15.49 7.21
CA ALA A 81 1.15 -16.82 6.58
C ALA A 81 0.44 -17.86 7.46
N GLY A 82 -0.42 -18.68 6.85
CA GLY A 82 -1.23 -19.69 7.54
C GLY A 82 -2.34 -19.13 8.44
N GLY A 83 -2.48 -17.81 8.53
CA GLY A 83 -3.55 -17.13 9.28
C GLY A 83 -4.77 -16.82 8.39
N ARG A 84 -5.80 -16.26 9.00
CA ARG A 84 -7.00 -15.72 8.31
C ARG A 84 -7.07 -14.22 8.51
N CYS A 85 -7.72 -13.53 7.58
CA CYS A 85 -7.82 -12.07 7.64
C CYS A 85 -8.57 -11.58 8.89
N GLU A 86 -9.59 -12.30 9.35
CA GLU A 86 -10.40 -11.91 10.52
C GLU A 86 -9.63 -11.99 11.83
N ASP A 87 -8.60 -12.85 11.89
CA ASP A 87 -7.78 -13.06 13.08
C ASP A 87 -6.48 -12.23 13.05
N ASP A 88 -6.23 -11.49 11.96
CA ASP A 88 -4.99 -10.73 11.80
C ASP A 88 -5.06 -9.37 12.51
N ALA A 89 -4.11 -9.14 13.42
CA ALA A 89 -4.07 -7.92 14.22
C ALA A 89 -3.83 -6.66 13.38
N ASN A 90 -3.05 -6.71 12.29
CA ASN A 90 -2.83 -5.54 11.44
C ASN A 90 -4.10 -5.18 10.67
N LEU A 91 -4.77 -6.17 10.09
CA LEU A 91 -6.00 -5.95 9.35
C LEU A 91 -7.12 -5.45 10.28
N ASN A 92 -7.22 -6.00 11.50
CA ASN A 92 -8.17 -5.51 12.50
C ASN A 92 -7.87 -4.05 12.91
N ALA A 93 -6.60 -3.68 13.08
CA ALA A 93 -6.23 -2.29 13.36
C ALA A 93 -6.60 -1.33 12.20
N LEU A 94 -6.50 -1.78 10.94
CA LEU A 94 -6.98 -1.03 9.78
C LEU A 94 -8.50 -0.84 9.81
N VAL A 95 -9.27 -1.86 10.22
CA VAL A 95 -10.72 -1.75 10.41
C VAL A 95 -11.04 -0.71 11.48
N GLU A 96 -10.37 -0.79 12.63
CA GLU A 96 -10.56 0.11 13.77
C GLU A 96 -10.18 1.56 13.45
N SER A 97 -9.16 1.77 12.60
CA SER A 97 -8.75 3.12 12.16
C SER A 97 -9.86 3.90 11.45
N GLY A 98 -10.84 3.19 10.86
CA GLY A 98 -11.92 3.80 10.10
C GLY A 98 -11.50 4.47 8.78
N ALA A 99 -10.21 4.41 8.41
CA ALA A 99 -9.69 5.06 7.21
C ALA A 99 -10.43 4.58 5.94
N PRO A 100 -10.79 5.49 5.01
CA PRO A 100 -11.46 5.12 3.77
C PRO A 100 -10.55 4.35 2.80
N VAL A 101 -9.23 4.53 2.92
CA VAL A 101 -8.23 3.90 2.06
C VAL A 101 -7.30 3.04 2.90
N TRP A 102 -7.04 1.81 2.46
CA TRP A 102 -6.05 0.91 3.03
C TRP A 102 -4.89 0.75 2.08
N THR A 103 -3.68 0.98 2.57
CA THR A 103 -2.45 0.71 1.82
C THR A 103 -1.80 -0.53 2.39
N LEU A 104 -1.89 -1.64 1.66
CA LEU A 104 -1.44 -2.95 2.10
C LEU A 104 -0.10 -3.29 1.46
N VAL A 105 0.92 -3.50 2.29
CA VAL A 105 2.23 -3.95 1.83
C VAL A 105 2.30 -5.47 1.69
N GLY A 106 2.86 -5.93 0.58
CA GLY A 106 3.14 -7.35 0.30
C GLY A 106 4.47 -7.55 -0.41
N LYS A 107 5.17 -8.65 -0.10
CA LYS A 107 6.47 -8.95 -0.71
C LYS A 107 6.29 -9.41 -2.15
N SER A 108 7.01 -8.76 -3.07
CA SER A 108 6.98 -9.04 -4.52
C SER A 108 8.29 -9.66 -5.02
N ASP A 109 9.01 -10.35 -4.12
CA ASP A 109 10.27 -11.03 -4.41
C ASP A 109 10.29 -12.40 -3.73
N ALA A 110 10.53 -13.47 -4.50
CA ALA A 110 10.52 -14.84 -3.98
C ALA A 110 11.57 -15.06 -2.89
N TRP A 111 12.72 -14.37 -2.96
CA TRP A 111 13.73 -14.46 -1.90
C TRP A 111 13.24 -13.85 -0.59
N GLN A 112 12.60 -12.67 -0.63
CA GLN A 112 11.96 -12.06 0.55
C GLN A 112 10.86 -12.94 1.12
N VAL A 113 10.05 -13.59 0.28
CA VAL A 113 9.01 -14.51 0.73
C VAL A 113 9.60 -15.70 1.48
N ALA A 114 10.64 -16.34 0.92
CA ALA A 114 11.26 -17.49 1.55
C ALA A 114 12.05 -17.14 2.83
N ASN A 115 12.71 -15.99 2.89
CA ASN A 115 13.67 -15.67 3.95
C ASN A 115 13.13 -14.71 5.02
N VAL A 116 12.21 -13.81 4.66
CA VAL A 116 11.63 -12.83 5.59
C VAL A 116 10.25 -13.26 6.04
N LEU A 117 9.37 -13.65 5.11
CA LEU A 117 8.04 -14.16 5.47
C LEU A 117 8.07 -15.63 5.92
N GLN A 118 9.15 -16.35 5.59
CA GLN A 118 9.35 -17.77 5.91
C GLN A 118 8.18 -18.65 5.45
N THR A 119 7.66 -18.36 4.25
CA THR A 119 6.53 -19.06 3.65
C THR A 119 6.77 -19.36 2.16
N THR A 120 5.76 -19.90 1.48
CA THR A 120 5.81 -20.24 0.05
C THR A 120 5.28 -19.10 -0.82
N THR A 121 5.69 -19.08 -2.09
CA THR A 121 5.17 -18.15 -3.10
C THR A 121 3.65 -18.25 -3.25
N ASN A 122 3.11 -19.47 -3.30
CA ASN A 122 1.66 -19.70 -3.37
C ASN A 122 0.92 -19.14 -2.16
N GLU A 123 1.46 -19.34 -0.96
CA GLU A 123 0.88 -18.76 0.26
C GLU A 123 0.96 -17.24 0.25
N ASN A 124 2.05 -16.64 -0.26
CA ASN A 124 2.15 -15.18 -0.39
C ASN A 124 1.13 -14.62 -1.39
N LEU A 125 0.87 -15.30 -2.51
CA LEU A 125 -0.18 -14.91 -3.45
C LEU A 125 -1.56 -14.95 -2.78
N ALA A 126 -1.86 -16.02 -2.03
CA ALA A 126 -3.10 -16.13 -1.26
C ALA A 126 -3.22 -15.04 -0.17
N MET A 127 -2.13 -14.75 0.55
CA MET A 127 -2.08 -13.65 1.53
C MET A 127 -2.44 -12.32 0.88
N VAL A 128 -1.88 -12.01 -0.30
CA VAL A 128 -2.16 -10.78 -1.04
C VAL A 128 -3.62 -10.73 -1.50
N GLU A 129 -4.08 -11.76 -2.20
CA GLU A 129 -5.44 -11.83 -2.74
C GLU A 129 -6.49 -11.70 -1.62
N GLU A 130 -6.38 -12.49 -0.57
CA GLU A 130 -7.34 -12.51 0.52
C GLU A 130 -7.35 -11.20 1.31
N SER A 131 -6.18 -10.59 1.56
CA SER A 131 -6.11 -9.32 2.32
C SER A 131 -6.70 -8.16 1.54
N VAL A 132 -6.42 -8.08 0.24
CA VAL A 132 -7.00 -7.07 -0.64
C VAL A 132 -8.50 -7.26 -0.74
N ALA A 133 -8.97 -8.49 -1.01
CA ALA A 133 -10.39 -8.80 -1.07
C ALA A 133 -11.10 -8.51 0.26
N HIS A 134 -10.42 -8.72 1.40
CA HIS A 134 -10.95 -8.37 2.72
C HIS A 134 -11.19 -6.86 2.87
N GLY A 135 -10.23 -6.02 2.46
CA GLY A 135 -10.39 -4.57 2.45
C GLY A 135 -11.51 -4.11 1.50
N VAL A 136 -11.51 -4.61 0.27
CA VAL A 136 -12.52 -4.30 -0.76
C VAL A 136 -13.92 -4.73 -0.31
N GLY A 137 -14.07 -5.93 0.25
CA GLY A 137 -15.34 -6.46 0.77
C GLY A 137 -15.91 -5.65 1.94
N ARG A 138 -15.09 -4.81 2.58
CA ARG A 138 -15.49 -3.85 3.60
C ARG A 138 -15.80 -2.46 3.06
N GLY A 139 -15.83 -2.31 1.74
CA GLY A 139 -16.06 -1.03 1.07
C GLY A 139 -14.89 -0.05 1.19
N ARG A 140 -13.68 -0.54 1.45
CA ARG A 140 -12.47 0.28 1.48
C ARG A 140 -11.86 0.33 0.09
N GLU A 141 -11.31 1.49 -0.25
CA GLU A 141 -10.39 1.57 -1.39
C GLU A 141 -9.06 0.96 -0.97
N VAL A 142 -8.53 0.03 -1.77
CA VAL A 142 -7.27 -0.65 -1.45
C VAL A 142 -6.18 -0.25 -2.44
N ILE A 143 -5.05 0.19 -1.91
CA ILE A 143 -3.80 0.42 -2.61
C ILE A 143 -2.87 -0.73 -2.20
N PHE A 144 -2.34 -1.45 -3.19
CA PHE A 144 -1.35 -2.50 -2.93
C PHE A 144 0.06 -1.96 -3.13
N ASP A 145 0.86 -1.99 -2.07
CA ASP A 145 2.28 -1.63 -2.07
C ASP A 145 3.12 -2.90 -2.31
N ALA A 146 3.65 -3.01 -3.53
CA ALA A 146 4.44 -4.15 -4.00
C ALA A 146 5.91 -3.98 -3.58
N GLU A 147 6.19 -4.27 -2.31
CA GLU A 147 7.51 -4.12 -1.70
C GLU A 147 8.54 -5.07 -2.35
N HIS A 148 9.75 -4.55 -2.60
CA HIS A 148 10.85 -5.20 -3.32
C HIS A 148 10.51 -5.62 -4.75
N PHE A 149 9.52 -4.98 -5.39
CA PHE A 149 9.14 -5.32 -6.76
C PHE A 149 10.31 -5.29 -7.74
N PHE A 150 11.16 -4.26 -7.74
CA PHE A 150 12.21 -4.17 -8.76
C PHE A 150 13.35 -5.19 -8.57
N ASP A 151 13.72 -5.50 -7.32
CA ASP A 151 14.66 -6.59 -7.04
C ASP A 151 14.06 -7.95 -7.39
N GLY A 152 12.78 -8.16 -7.08
CA GLY A 152 12.02 -9.35 -7.42
C GLY A 152 11.90 -9.54 -8.93
N TYR A 153 11.52 -8.48 -9.64
CA TYR A 153 11.34 -8.46 -11.10
C TYR A 153 12.65 -8.77 -11.84
N ALA A 154 13.79 -8.29 -11.34
CA ALA A 154 15.09 -8.62 -11.91
C ALA A 154 15.50 -10.09 -11.74
N ARG A 155 15.00 -10.77 -10.70
CA ARG A 155 15.28 -12.19 -10.42
C ARG A 155 14.26 -13.13 -11.06
N ASP A 156 12.98 -12.77 -10.96
CA ASP A 156 11.83 -13.52 -11.41
C ASP A 156 10.69 -12.55 -11.76
N ALA A 157 10.66 -12.13 -13.02
CA ALA A 157 9.67 -11.18 -13.52
C ALA A 157 8.25 -11.75 -13.50
N GLU A 158 8.08 -13.06 -13.74
CA GLU A 158 6.78 -13.71 -13.77
C GLU A 158 6.14 -13.68 -12.38
N TYR A 159 6.89 -14.08 -11.35
CA TYR A 159 6.39 -14.05 -9.98
C TYR A 159 6.11 -12.63 -9.47
N ALA A 160 7.02 -11.68 -9.70
CA ALA A 160 6.84 -10.29 -9.25
C ALA A 160 5.59 -9.64 -9.87
N VAL A 161 5.34 -9.92 -11.16
CA VAL A 161 4.13 -9.46 -11.85
C VAL A 161 2.89 -10.20 -11.31
N GLU A 162 2.94 -11.50 -11.10
CA GLU A 162 1.78 -12.27 -10.62
C GLU A 162 1.33 -11.84 -9.22
N VAL A 163 2.25 -11.46 -8.33
CA VAL A 163 1.91 -10.85 -7.03
C VAL A 163 1.07 -9.59 -7.22
N CYS A 164 1.47 -8.72 -8.15
CA CYS A 164 0.75 -7.49 -8.47
C CYS A 164 -0.61 -7.78 -9.13
N LEU A 165 -0.68 -8.76 -10.04
CA LEU A 165 -1.93 -9.15 -10.68
C LEU A 165 -2.90 -9.79 -9.70
N SER A 166 -2.41 -10.55 -8.70
CA SER A 166 -3.25 -11.11 -7.64
C SER A 166 -3.96 -10.00 -6.85
N ALA A 167 -3.24 -8.93 -6.50
CA ALA A 167 -3.85 -7.76 -5.87
C ALA A 167 -4.87 -7.06 -6.79
N ALA A 168 -4.54 -6.88 -8.07
CA ALA A 168 -5.45 -6.26 -9.03
C ALA A 168 -6.74 -7.07 -9.22
N ARG A 169 -6.64 -8.39 -9.39
CA ARG A 169 -7.80 -9.31 -9.53
C ARG A 169 -8.67 -9.34 -8.27
N ALA A 170 -8.06 -9.18 -7.09
CA ALA A 170 -8.77 -9.05 -5.82
C ALA A 170 -9.50 -7.70 -5.64
N GLY A 171 -9.32 -6.76 -6.57
CA GLY A 171 -10.02 -5.47 -6.59
C GLY A 171 -9.23 -4.28 -6.05
N ALA A 172 -7.90 -4.39 -5.92
CA ALA A 172 -7.07 -3.22 -5.60
C ALA A 172 -7.30 -2.11 -6.63
N SER A 173 -7.53 -0.89 -6.14
CA SER A 173 -7.72 0.30 -7.00
C SER A 173 -6.39 0.80 -7.56
N TRP A 174 -5.29 0.55 -6.85
CA TRP A 174 -3.94 0.90 -7.27
C TRP A 174 -2.97 -0.24 -6.93
N VAL A 175 -2.01 -0.47 -7.82
CA VAL A 175 -0.82 -1.27 -7.55
C VAL A 175 0.40 -0.38 -7.68
N VAL A 176 1.17 -0.24 -6.60
CA VAL A 176 2.34 0.62 -6.50
C VAL A 176 3.58 -0.27 -6.51
N VAL A 177 4.36 -0.22 -7.58
CA VAL A 177 5.62 -0.96 -7.69
C VAL A 177 6.76 -0.21 -7.02
N CYS A 178 7.36 -0.82 -5.98
CA CYS A 178 8.31 -0.15 -5.11
C CYS A 178 9.75 -0.52 -5.41
N ASP A 179 10.61 0.50 -5.59
CA ASP A 179 12.07 0.35 -5.62
C ASP A 179 12.60 0.45 -4.19
N THR A 180 12.28 -0.56 -3.38
CA THR A 180 12.49 -0.54 -1.92
C THR A 180 13.94 -0.26 -1.53
N ASN A 181 14.91 -0.79 -2.29
CA ASN A 181 16.33 -0.55 -2.05
C ASN A 181 16.85 0.77 -2.65
N GLY A 182 16.09 1.42 -3.54
CA GLY A 182 16.46 2.68 -4.20
C GLY A 182 17.64 2.59 -5.18
N GLY A 183 17.99 1.37 -5.61
CA GLY A 183 19.18 1.10 -6.43
C GLY A 183 18.91 1.01 -7.93
N SER A 184 17.65 1.10 -8.35
CA SER A 184 17.26 0.82 -9.74
C SER A 184 17.57 1.99 -10.67
N GLN A 185 18.14 1.69 -11.84
CA GLN A 185 18.36 2.70 -12.88
C GLN A 185 17.03 3.14 -13.49
N PRO A 186 16.89 4.41 -13.93
CA PRO A 186 15.65 4.91 -14.54
C PRO A 186 15.12 4.06 -15.71
N SER A 187 16.01 3.43 -16.49
CA SER A 187 15.62 2.51 -17.56
C SER A 187 15.00 1.21 -17.04
N ALA A 188 15.49 0.67 -15.92
CA ALA A 188 14.94 -0.50 -15.27
C ALA A 188 13.56 -0.18 -14.65
N ILE A 189 13.43 1.00 -14.02
CA ILE A 189 12.15 1.50 -13.53
C ILE A 189 11.13 1.58 -14.67
N ARG A 190 11.50 2.19 -15.81
CA ARG A 190 10.63 2.25 -16.99
C ARG A 190 10.21 0.86 -17.44
N GLN A 191 11.15 -0.08 -17.55
CA GLN A 191 10.86 -1.43 -18.02
C GLN A 191 9.85 -2.15 -17.13
N GLY A 192 10.05 -2.11 -15.80
CA GLY A 192 9.12 -2.74 -14.86
C GLY A 192 7.73 -2.10 -14.88
N VAL A 193 7.65 -0.77 -14.94
CA VAL A 193 6.37 -0.05 -15.05
C VAL A 193 5.66 -0.36 -16.38
N GLU A 194 6.38 -0.42 -17.49
CA GLU A 194 5.79 -0.78 -18.79
C GLU A 194 5.32 -2.24 -18.83
N ALA A 195 6.04 -3.16 -18.19
CA ALA A 195 5.60 -4.54 -18.06
C ALA A 195 4.31 -4.64 -17.24
N MET A 196 4.25 -4.00 -16.07
CA MET A 196 3.04 -3.95 -15.25
C MET A 196 1.85 -3.35 -16.00
N ARG A 197 2.07 -2.26 -16.75
CA ARG A 197 0.99 -1.65 -17.55
C ARG A 197 0.43 -2.62 -18.59
N ARG A 198 1.29 -3.34 -19.33
CA ARG A 198 0.84 -4.33 -20.31
C ARG A 198 0.06 -5.46 -19.65
N SER A 199 0.58 -6.01 -18.56
CA SER A 199 -0.07 -7.11 -17.83
C SER A 199 -1.43 -6.69 -17.24
N LEU A 200 -1.57 -5.45 -16.78
CA LEU A 200 -2.85 -4.91 -16.31
C LEU A 200 -3.85 -4.67 -17.46
N GLU A 201 -3.38 -4.21 -18.62
CA GLU A 201 -4.21 -4.03 -19.81
C GLU A 201 -4.76 -5.38 -20.32
N GLU A 202 -3.97 -6.46 -20.24
CA GLU A 202 -4.38 -7.81 -20.61
C GLU A 202 -5.53 -8.31 -19.72
N ILE A 203 -5.40 -8.25 -18.38
CA ILE A 203 -6.49 -8.68 -17.48
C ILE A 203 -7.74 -7.82 -17.57
N GLY A 204 -7.59 -6.51 -17.85
CA GLY A 204 -8.71 -5.59 -18.00
C GLY A 204 -9.45 -5.75 -19.33
N SER A 205 -8.84 -6.40 -20.31
CA SER A 205 -9.47 -6.75 -21.59
C SER A 205 -10.23 -8.09 -21.55
N GLU A 206 -9.99 -8.89 -20.52
CA GLU A 206 -10.63 -10.20 -20.29
C GLU A 206 -11.84 -10.14 -19.34
N ALA A 207 -12.06 -9.01 -18.65
CA ALA A 207 -13.13 -8.77 -17.69
C ALA A 207 -14.28 -7.92 -18.29
#